data_AF-A0AAD1INY5-F1
#
_entry.id   AF-A0AAD1INY5-F1
#
_cell.length_a   1.000
_cell.length_b   1.000
_cell.length_c   1.000
_cell.angle_alpha   90.00
_cell.angle_beta   90.00
_cell.angle_gamma   90.00
#
_symmetry.space_group_name_H-M   'P 1'
#
loop_
_entity.id
_entity.type
_entity.pdbx_description
1 polymer ?
#
loop_
_entity_poly.entity_id
_entity_poly.type
_entity_poly.pdbx_seq_one_letter_code
_entity_poly.pdbx_strand_id
1 'polypeptide(L)' 'MTIQCRECGAGLEHCHGTVIHHVRYRIECTEDDCTTPEVVHTFRIDCEAVGCQCGQSAAGRAAI' A
#
# COMPACT_ATOMS: atom_id res chain seq x y z
N MET A 1 -20.26 -10.78 -15.30
CA MET A 1 -19.95 -11.81 -14.29
C MET A 1 -18.73 -11.33 -13.54
N THR A 2 -18.88 -10.89 -12.28
CA THR A 2 -17.72 -10.58 -11.45
C THR A 2 -17.22 -11.90 -10.88
N ILE A 3 -15.98 -12.28 -11.21
CA ILE A 3 -15.33 -13.41 -10.51
C ILE A 3 -15.07 -12.94 -9.09
N GLN A 4 -15.68 -13.61 -8.11
CA GLN A 4 -15.47 -13.33 -6.70
C GLN A 4 -14.15 -13.97 -6.25
N CYS A 5 -13.34 -13.23 -5.49
CA CYS A 5 -12.15 -13.77 -4.84
C CYS A 5 -12.53 -14.95 -3.93
N ARG A 6 -11.74 -16.03 -3.99
CA ARG A 6 -11.96 -17.24 -3.17
C ARG A 6 -11.95 -16.93 -1.67
N GLU A 7 -11.04 -16.07 -1.24
CA GLU A 7 -10.87 -15.72 0.18
C GLU A 7 -12.04 -14.87 0.69
N CYS A 8 -12.53 -13.92 -0.13
CA CYS A 8 -13.79 -13.20 0.15
C CYS A 8 -14.97 -14.15 0.27
N GLY A 9 -15.08 -15.12 -0.65
CA GLY A 9 -16.15 -16.12 -0.61
C GLY A 9 -16.08 -17.06 0.59
N ALA A 10 -14.88 -17.24 1.16
CA ALA A 10 -14.64 -18.05 2.36
C ALA A 10 -14.71 -17.23 3.66
N GLY A 11 -14.89 -15.91 3.59
CA GLY A 11 -14.94 -15.02 4.77
C GLY A 11 -13.62 -14.93 5.54
N LEU A 12 -12.49 -15.15 4.87
CA LEU A 12 -11.17 -15.04 5.50
C LEU A 12 -10.77 -13.58 5.67
N GLU A 13 -10.02 -13.27 6.73
CA GLU A 13 -9.42 -11.96 6.92
C GLU A 13 -8.22 -11.79 5.96
N HIS A 14 -8.38 -10.92 4.97
CA HIS A 14 -7.35 -10.59 3.98
C HIS A 14 -7.58 -9.18 3.42
N CYS A 15 -6.56 -8.61 2.79
CA CYS A 15 -6.64 -7.32 2.10
C CYS A 15 -6.24 -7.50 0.63
N HIS A 16 -6.90 -6.77 -0.27
CA HIS A 16 -6.62 -6.80 -1.72
C HIS A 16 -5.62 -5.73 -2.14
N GLY A 17 -5.31 -4.81 -1.22
CA GLY A 17 -4.38 -3.74 -1.46
C GLY A 17 -2.93 -4.20 -1.43
N THR A 18 -2.09 -3.35 -2.00
CA THR A 18 -0.65 -3.46 -1.87
C THR A 18 -0.20 -2.55 -0.75
N VAL A 19 0.59 -3.07 0.17
CA VAL A 19 1.23 -2.26 1.20
C VAL A 19 2.42 -1.54 0.59
N ILE A 20 2.44 -0.22 0.70
CA ILE A 20 3.54 0.64 0.30
C ILE A 20 4.38 0.96 1.55
N HIS A 21 5.63 0.49 1.53
CA HIS A 21 6.59 0.79 2.57
C HIS A 21 7.29 2.12 2.26
N HIS A 22 6.91 3.17 2.99
CA HIS A 22 7.48 4.49 2.82
C HIS A 22 8.81 4.65 3.55
N VAL A 23 9.75 5.35 2.93
CA VAL A 23 11.04 5.67 3.57
C VAL A 23 10.89 6.64 4.75
N ARG A 24 9.91 7.55 4.70
CA ARG A 24 9.73 8.61 5.72
C ARG A 24 8.37 8.68 6.37
N TYR A 25 7.37 8.02 5.81
CA TYR A 25 6.01 8.05 6.31
C TYR A 25 5.63 6.71 6.90
N ARG A 26 4.46 6.67 7.56
CA ARG A 26 3.88 5.41 7.96
C ARG A 26 3.63 4.54 6.74
N ILE A 27 3.63 3.24 6.95
CA ILE A 27 3.18 2.27 5.97
C ILE A 27 1.74 2.60 5.54
N GLU A 28 1.48 2.50 4.24
CA GLU A 28 0.19 2.78 3.63
C GLU A 28 -0.30 1.53 2.89
N CYS A 29 -1.60 1.28 2.86
CA CYS A 29 -2.20 0.30 1.95
C CYS A 29 -2.95 1.04 0.85
N THR A 30 -2.89 0.56 -0.38
CA THR A 30 -3.61 1.16 -1.51
C THR A 30 -5.14 1.05 -1.40
N GLU A 31 -5.65 0.16 -0.55
CA GLU A 31 -7.09 0.09 -0.27
C GLU A 31 -7.49 1.15 0.75
N ASP A 32 -8.52 1.91 0.39
CA ASP A 32 -9.09 2.95 1.23
C ASP A 32 -9.64 2.36 2.54
N ASP A 33 -9.48 3.08 3.64
CA ASP A 33 -9.89 2.67 4.99
C ASP A 33 -9.34 1.31 5.48
N CYS A 34 -8.26 0.78 4.86
CA CYS A 34 -7.63 -0.44 5.37
C CYS A 34 -7.06 -0.22 6.78
N THR A 35 -7.60 -0.96 7.76
CA THR A 35 -7.16 -0.93 9.16
C THR A 35 -6.40 -2.18 9.59
N THR A 36 -6.20 -3.11 8.66
CA THR A 36 -5.54 -4.40 8.95
C THR A 36 -4.03 -4.24 9.11
N PRO A 37 -3.37 -5.05 9.95
CA PRO A 37 -1.93 -4.94 10.15
C PRO A 37 -1.14 -5.36 8.88
N GLU A 38 0.07 -4.82 8.70
CA GLU A 38 0.95 -5.18 7.57
C GLU A 38 1.08 -6.72 7.37
N VAL A 39 1.10 -7.48 8.47
CA VAL A 39 1.32 -8.94 8.45
C VAL A 39 0.25 -9.72 7.66
N VAL A 40 -0.98 -9.21 7.55
CA VAL A 40 -2.06 -9.83 6.77
C VAL A 40 -2.05 -9.43 5.29
N HIS A 41 -1.16 -8.54 4.87
CA HIS A 41 -1.02 -8.16 3.47
C HIS A 41 -0.01 -9.06 2.76
N THR A 42 -0.52 -9.78 1.74
CA THR A 42 0.29 -10.62 0.85
C THR A 42 1.20 -9.79 -0.05
N PHE A 43 0.74 -8.62 -0.51
CA PHE A 43 1.47 -7.77 -1.45
C PHE A 43 2.10 -6.59 -0.74
N ARG A 44 3.42 -6.44 -0.92
CA ARG A 44 4.20 -5.33 -0.38
C ARG A 44 5.16 -4.79 -1.43
N ILE A 45 5.34 -3.49 -1.44
CA ILE A 45 6.24 -2.79 -2.35
C ILE A 45 6.89 -1.61 -1.64
N ASP A 46 8.17 -1.37 -1.91
CA ASP A 46 8.84 -0.17 -1.44
C ASP A 46 8.37 1.06 -2.24
N CYS A 47 8.21 2.19 -1.56
CA CYS A 47 7.66 3.39 -2.17
C CYS A 47 8.51 3.93 -3.35
N GLU A 48 9.79 3.57 -3.41
CA GLU A 48 10.67 3.94 -4.52
C GLU A 48 10.24 3.30 -5.85
N ALA A 49 9.76 2.06 -5.81
CA ALA A 49 9.36 1.31 -7.00
C ALA A 49 8.11 1.90 -7.67
N VAL A 50 7.30 2.65 -6.90
CA VAL A 50 6.12 3.39 -7.41
C VAL A 50 6.42 4.88 -7.67
N GLY A 51 7.68 5.32 -7.55
CA GLY A 51 8.09 6.70 -7.81
C GLY A 51 7.71 7.69 -6.72
N CYS A 52 7.47 7.23 -5.49
CA CYS A 52 7.10 8.11 -4.38
C CYS A 52 8.22 9.09 -4.05
N GLN A 53 7.88 10.37 -3.98
CA GLN A 53 8.82 11.46 -3.72
C GLN A 53 9.15 11.62 -2.21
N CYS A 54 8.63 10.75 -1.35
CA CYS A 54 8.77 10.87 0.11
C CYS A 54 10.23 10.78 0.59
N GLY A 55 11.11 10.12 -0.15
CA GLY A 55 12.55 10.01 0.13
C GLY A 55 13.38 11.20 -0.33
N GLN A 56 12.81 12.18 -1.04
CA GLN A 56 13.56 13.32 -1.56
C GLN A 56 13.69 14.45 -0.54
N SER A 57 14.90 14.97 -0.35
CA SER A 57 15.14 16.12 0.54
C SER A 57 14.40 17.38 0.04
N ALA A 58 14.00 18.26 0.96
CA ALA A 58 13.21 19.47 0.65
C ALA A 58 13.84 20.38 -0.44
N ALA A 59 15.14 20.27 -0.69
CA ALA A 59 15.83 20.92 -1.80
C ALA A 59 15.28 20.54 -3.21
N GLY A 60 14.55 19.43 -3.34
CA GLY A 60 13.93 18.99 -4.60
C GLY A 60 12.48 19.41 -4.81
N ARG A 61 11.86 20.14 -3.87
CA ARG A 61 10.45 20.58 -3.97
C ARG A 61 10.30 22.08 -4.31
N ALA A 62 11.40 22.76 -4.65
CA ALA A 62 11.40 24.17 -5.04
C ALA A 62 11.65 24.31 -6.54
N ALA A 63 10.62 24.02 -7.34
CA ALA A 63 10.51 24.50 -8.72
C ALA A 63 9.06 24.33 -9.20
N ILE A 64 8.19 25.25 -8.80
CA ILE A 64 7.06 25.76 -9.61
C ILE A 64 6.83 27.23 -9.27
#